data_AF-A0A3E2YSC7-F1
#
_entry.id   AF-A0A3E2YSC7-F1
#
_cell.length_a   1.000
_cell.length_b   1.000
_cell.length_c   1.000
_cell.angle_alpha   90.00
_cell.angle_beta   90.00
_cell.angle_gamma   90.00
#
_symmetry.space_group_name_H-M   'P 1'
#
loop_
_entity.id
_entity.type
_entity.pdbx_description
1 polymer ?
#
loop_
_entity_poly.entity_id
_entity_poly.type
_entity_poly.pdbx_seq_one_letter_code
_entity_poly.pdbx_strand_id
1 'polypeptide(L)'
;MTALSAGWADPADVGRGDELRELVRANASLMRALTVVRDSGLPDGWIGAGVLRDLVWGHRYGDGFDLRAVRDVDVPFFDPADLSRDNDQRATARLAAIEPGLPWEAKNQAAVHTWYPQRFGGPPVPPFRSIAEAVATRPEYVTAVAIHLDPDNHIAVCAPHGLDDLLDGVWRRNPTRVSEQTFQQRVARHQPAHRWPMSASLPVFPQAGRAGDQVVPRRWAPAALPGLVRVSRPDRQPRRVDQRLRRVSTP
;
A
#
# COMPACT_ATOMS: atom_id res chain seq x y z
N MET A 1 -6.64 28.76 -24.07
CA MET A 1 -5.30 28.22 -23.77
C MET A 1 -4.96 28.59 -22.33
N THR A 2 -5.49 27.83 -21.38
CA THR A 2 -5.24 28.07 -19.96
C THR A 2 -4.35 26.94 -19.45
N ALA A 3 -3.08 27.27 -19.21
CA ALA A 3 -2.11 26.37 -18.62
C ALA A 3 -2.56 26.04 -17.18
N LEU A 4 -2.97 24.80 -16.95
CA LEU A 4 -3.06 24.22 -15.62
C LEU A 4 -1.65 23.79 -15.23
N SER A 5 -0.98 24.64 -14.45
CA SER A 5 0.29 24.32 -13.80
C SER A 5 0.07 23.15 -12.83
N ALA A 6 0.57 21.98 -13.24
CA ALA A 6 0.65 20.77 -12.43
C ALA A 6 1.44 21.06 -11.14
N GLY A 7 0.79 20.85 -9.99
CA GLY A 7 1.41 21.06 -8.69
C GLY A 7 2.43 19.96 -8.36
N TRP A 8 3.70 20.38 -8.30
CA TRP A 8 4.82 19.81 -7.52
C TRP A 8 5.08 18.30 -7.56
N ALA A 9 5.74 17.84 -8.62
CA ALA A 9 6.73 16.77 -8.53
C ALA A 9 8.12 17.35 -8.81
N ASP A 10 9.12 17.01 -7.99
CA ASP A 10 10.53 17.28 -8.31
C ASP A 10 10.87 16.53 -9.61
N PRO A 11 11.53 17.12 -10.61
CA PRO A 11 11.97 16.40 -11.81
C PRO A 11 12.76 15.11 -11.50
N ALA A 12 13.51 15.07 -10.40
CA ALA A 12 14.18 13.86 -9.93
C ALA A 12 13.16 12.77 -9.51
N ASP A 13 12.08 13.17 -8.82
CA ASP A 13 10.99 12.28 -8.42
C ASP A 13 10.21 11.73 -9.64
N VAL A 14 10.12 12.52 -10.73
CA VAL A 14 9.51 12.07 -12.00
C VAL A 14 10.38 10.97 -12.64
N GLY A 15 11.68 11.20 -12.77
CA GLY A 15 12.61 10.23 -13.38
C GLY A 15 12.66 8.89 -12.64
N ARG A 16 12.74 8.93 -11.30
CA ARG A 16 12.72 7.71 -10.47
C ARG A 16 11.38 6.97 -10.54
N GLY A 17 10.28 7.73 -10.61
CA GLY A 17 8.95 7.17 -10.80
C GLY A 17 8.84 6.40 -12.12
N ASP A 18 9.37 6.95 -13.20
CA ASP A 18 9.35 6.30 -14.51
C ASP A 18 10.24 5.06 -14.56
N GLU A 19 11.42 5.11 -13.94
CA GLU A 19 12.32 3.97 -13.76
C GLU A 19 11.61 2.78 -13.07
N LEU A 20 10.84 3.04 -11.99
CA LEU A 20 10.04 2.00 -11.35
C LEU A 20 8.92 1.48 -12.26
N ARG A 21 8.21 2.38 -12.97
CA ARG A 21 7.13 1.99 -13.89
C ARG A 21 7.63 1.11 -15.02
N GLU A 22 8.82 1.38 -15.55
CA GLU A 22 9.44 0.55 -16.58
C GLU A 22 9.75 -0.85 -16.08
N LEU A 23 10.36 -0.98 -14.89
CA LEU A 23 10.61 -2.28 -14.26
C LEU A 23 9.32 -3.08 -14.04
N VAL A 24 8.25 -2.40 -13.59
CA VAL A 24 6.95 -3.03 -13.38
C VAL A 24 6.34 -3.47 -14.72
N ARG A 25 6.34 -2.61 -15.75
CA ARG A 25 5.80 -2.95 -17.08
C ARG A 25 6.54 -4.08 -17.77
N ALA A 26 7.86 -4.15 -17.59
CA ALA A 26 8.68 -5.25 -18.09
C ALA A 26 8.34 -6.59 -17.43
N ASN A 27 7.67 -6.59 -16.27
CA ASN A 27 7.28 -7.79 -15.55
C ASN A 27 5.81 -8.16 -15.79
N ALA A 28 5.56 -9.07 -16.72
CA ALA A 28 4.22 -9.48 -17.11
C ALA A 28 3.38 -10.07 -15.96
N SER A 29 3.99 -10.82 -15.04
CA SER A 29 3.29 -11.41 -13.90
C SER A 29 2.83 -10.36 -12.89
N LEU A 30 3.65 -9.35 -12.60
CA LEU A 30 3.26 -8.22 -11.75
C LEU A 30 2.22 -7.32 -12.42
N MET A 31 2.32 -7.08 -13.73
CA MET A 31 1.27 -6.37 -14.49
C MET A 31 -0.07 -7.11 -14.44
N ARG A 32 -0.04 -8.45 -14.50
CA ARG A 32 -1.24 -9.27 -14.33
C ARG A 32 -1.80 -9.17 -12.90
N ALA A 33 -0.94 -9.21 -11.89
CA ALA A 33 -1.36 -9.01 -10.50
C ALA A 33 -2.00 -7.63 -10.26
N LEU A 34 -1.44 -6.57 -10.84
CA LEU A 34 -2.03 -5.22 -10.81
C LEU A 34 -3.41 -5.17 -11.45
N THR A 35 -3.56 -5.82 -12.60
CA THR A 35 -4.85 -5.94 -13.30
C THR A 35 -5.88 -6.64 -12.40
N VAL A 36 -5.48 -7.72 -11.73
CA VAL A 36 -6.35 -8.44 -10.78
C VAL A 36 -6.78 -7.53 -9.63
N VAL A 37 -5.86 -6.76 -9.03
CA VAL A 37 -6.20 -5.84 -7.94
C VAL A 37 -7.16 -4.74 -8.41
N ARG A 38 -6.92 -4.13 -9.58
CA ARG A 38 -7.83 -3.14 -10.17
C ARG A 38 -9.24 -3.72 -10.40
N ASP A 39 -9.32 -4.89 -11.03
CA ASP A 39 -10.59 -5.51 -11.43
C ASP A 39 -11.30 -6.20 -10.24
N SER A 40 -10.59 -6.40 -9.13
CA SER A 40 -11.16 -6.94 -7.89
C SER A 40 -12.10 -5.98 -7.18
N GLY A 41 -12.28 -4.73 -7.62
CA GLY A 41 -13.20 -3.79 -6.98
C GLY A 41 -12.94 -3.53 -5.49
N LEU A 42 -11.71 -3.76 -5.02
CA LEU A 42 -11.28 -3.36 -3.68
C LEU A 42 -11.23 -1.83 -3.60
N PRO A 43 -11.77 -1.20 -2.53
CA PRO A 43 -11.68 0.24 -2.35
C PRO A 43 -10.22 0.68 -2.20
N ASP A 44 -9.75 1.54 -3.11
CA ASP A 44 -8.40 2.13 -3.07
C ASP A 44 -7.31 1.06 -2.84
N GLY A 45 -7.31 0.01 -3.67
CA GLY A 45 -6.40 -1.14 -3.57
C GLY A 45 -5.09 -0.95 -4.32
N TRP A 46 -3.97 -1.26 -3.68
CA TRP A 46 -2.61 -1.08 -4.19
C TRP A 46 -1.80 -2.37 -4.02
N ILE A 47 -0.71 -2.54 -4.78
CA ILE A 47 0.31 -3.57 -4.53
C ILE A 47 1.53 -2.91 -3.91
N GLY A 48 2.03 -3.49 -2.83
CA GLY A 48 3.31 -3.17 -2.23
C GLY A 48 3.82 -4.41 -1.48
N ALA A 49 4.55 -4.25 -0.39
CA ALA A 49 5.78 -3.47 -0.39
C ALA A 49 6.99 -4.35 -0.77
N GLY A 50 7.07 -5.54 -0.17
CA GLY A 50 8.18 -6.48 -0.38
C GLY A 50 8.31 -6.95 -1.82
N VAL A 51 7.20 -7.09 -2.55
CA VAL A 51 7.22 -7.49 -3.97
C VAL A 51 7.96 -6.48 -4.83
N LEU A 52 7.82 -5.18 -4.55
CA LEU A 52 8.51 -4.13 -5.31
C LEU A 52 10.02 -4.13 -5.02
N ARG A 53 10.40 -4.30 -3.75
CA ARG A 53 11.81 -4.53 -3.39
C ARG A 53 12.36 -5.76 -4.09
N ASP A 54 11.66 -6.88 -4.01
CA ASP A 54 12.11 -8.15 -4.58
C ASP A 54 12.24 -8.07 -6.12
N LEU A 55 11.34 -7.33 -6.79
CA LEU A 55 11.45 -7.01 -8.22
C LEU A 55 12.72 -6.20 -8.52
N VAL A 56 12.85 -5.03 -7.89
CA VAL A 56 13.93 -4.08 -8.19
C VAL A 56 15.29 -4.69 -7.85
N TRP A 57 15.40 -5.30 -6.67
CA TRP A 57 16.68 -5.84 -6.18
C TRP A 57 16.99 -7.19 -6.81
N GLY A 58 15.98 -8.00 -7.12
CA GLY A 58 16.17 -9.20 -7.93
C GLY A 58 16.77 -8.87 -9.29
N HIS A 59 16.26 -7.81 -9.94
CA HIS A 59 16.79 -7.35 -11.22
C HIS A 59 18.19 -6.72 -11.14
N ARG A 60 18.46 -5.86 -10.14
CA ARG A 60 19.72 -5.10 -10.04
C ARG A 60 20.85 -5.82 -9.33
N TYR A 61 20.51 -6.63 -8.34
CA TYR A 61 21.46 -7.09 -7.32
C TYR A 61 21.40 -8.60 -7.09
N GLY A 62 20.59 -9.33 -7.85
CA GLY A 62 20.42 -10.78 -7.74
C GLY A 62 20.20 -11.43 -9.10
N ASP A 63 19.63 -12.64 -9.08
CA ASP A 63 19.48 -13.51 -10.26
C ASP A 63 18.13 -13.34 -10.97
N GLY A 64 17.47 -12.20 -10.78
CA GLY A 64 16.14 -11.90 -11.31
C GLY A 64 15.02 -11.99 -10.27
N PHE A 65 13.78 -11.98 -10.77
CA PHE A 65 12.57 -11.91 -9.97
C PHE A 65 11.48 -12.85 -10.50
N ASP A 66 10.93 -13.67 -9.60
CA ASP A 66 9.75 -14.48 -9.85
C ASP A 66 8.67 -14.16 -8.81
N LEU A 67 7.52 -13.67 -9.28
CA LEU A 67 6.37 -13.34 -8.46
C LEU A 67 5.81 -14.56 -7.72
N ARG A 68 5.98 -15.78 -8.25
CA ARG A 68 5.49 -17.01 -7.59
C ARG A 68 6.37 -17.44 -6.42
N ALA A 69 7.62 -16.97 -6.37
CA ALA A 69 8.58 -17.29 -5.32
C ALA A 69 8.57 -16.25 -4.17
N VAL A 70 7.78 -15.20 -4.27
CA VAL A 70 7.65 -14.21 -3.18
C VAL A 70 6.94 -14.83 -1.98
N ARG A 71 7.25 -14.34 -0.79
CA ARG A 71 6.60 -14.77 0.45
C ARG A 71 5.11 -14.40 0.46
N ASP A 72 4.80 -13.20 0.00
CA ASP A 72 3.49 -12.55 0.06
C ASP A 72 3.38 -11.49 -1.04
N VAL A 73 2.19 -11.38 -1.65
CA VAL A 73 1.78 -10.23 -2.46
C VAL A 73 0.89 -9.35 -1.59
N ASP A 74 1.51 -8.36 -0.96
CA ASP A 74 0.84 -7.45 -0.02
C ASP A 74 -0.03 -6.43 -0.77
N VAL A 75 -1.33 -6.46 -0.46
CA VAL A 75 -2.35 -5.61 -1.07
C VAL A 75 -2.96 -4.70 0.00
N PRO A 76 -2.34 -3.56 0.31
CA PRO A 76 -2.99 -2.54 1.12
C PRO A 76 -4.18 -1.95 0.36
N PHE A 77 -5.35 -1.97 0.99
CA PHE A 77 -6.56 -1.31 0.49
C PHE A 77 -7.17 -0.42 1.58
N PHE A 78 -8.02 0.54 1.23
CA PHE A 78 -8.55 1.51 2.19
C PHE A 78 -10.08 1.54 2.16
N ASP A 79 -10.69 0.86 3.13
CA ASP A 79 -12.13 0.79 3.28
C ASP A 79 -12.56 1.23 4.70
N PRO A 80 -12.85 2.53 4.91
CA PRO A 80 -13.30 3.01 6.21
C PRO A 80 -14.73 2.60 6.55
N ALA A 81 -15.49 2.02 5.60
CA ALA A 81 -16.87 1.60 5.84
C ALA A 81 -16.97 0.22 6.51
N ASP A 82 -15.92 -0.60 6.41
CA ASP A 82 -15.85 -1.91 7.06
C ASP A 82 -14.45 -2.19 7.64
N LEU A 83 -14.33 -1.95 8.96
CA LEU A 83 -13.09 -2.16 9.72
C LEU A 83 -12.95 -3.59 10.28
N SER A 84 -13.84 -4.51 9.91
CA SER A 84 -13.81 -5.88 10.42
C SER A 84 -12.61 -6.67 9.90
N ARG A 85 -12.15 -7.64 10.69
CA ARG A 85 -11.12 -8.60 10.24
C ARG A 85 -11.60 -9.47 9.08
N ASP A 86 -12.91 -9.69 8.99
CA ASP A 86 -13.50 -10.44 7.89
C ASP A 86 -13.35 -9.71 6.56
N ASN A 87 -13.21 -8.38 6.56
CA ASN A 87 -12.96 -7.62 5.34
C ASN A 87 -11.63 -7.99 4.69
N ASP A 88 -10.55 -8.11 5.48
CA ASP A 88 -9.24 -8.58 5.00
C ASP A 88 -9.33 -9.98 4.37
N GLN A 89 -10.07 -10.88 5.02
CA GLN A 89 -10.24 -12.26 4.57
C GLN A 89 -11.01 -12.33 3.26
N ARG A 90 -12.14 -11.61 3.16
CA ARG A 90 -12.93 -11.54 1.92
C ARG A 90 -12.15 -10.89 0.78
N ALA A 91 -11.39 -9.84 1.06
CA ALA A 91 -10.52 -9.20 0.08
C ALA A 91 -9.47 -10.18 -0.47
N THR A 92 -8.78 -10.88 0.44
CA THR A 92 -7.78 -11.89 0.08
C THR A 92 -8.40 -13.04 -0.74
N ALA A 93 -9.55 -13.57 -0.30
CA ALA A 93 -10.26 -14.63 -1.00
C ALA A 93 -10.71 -14.19 -2.41
N ARG A 94 -11.15 -12.93 -2.56
CA ARG A 94 -11.55 -12.38 -3.86
C ARG A 94 -10.38 -12.34 -4.84
N LEU A 95 -9.21 -11.87 -4.40
CA LEU A 95 -8.00 -11.86 -5.23
C LEU A 95 -7.58 -13.29 -5.62
N ALA A 96 -7.58 -14.21 -4.67
CA ALA A 96 -7.23 -15.61 -4.91
C ALA A 96 -8.21 -16.34 -5.83
N ALA A 97 -9.49 -15.95 -5.84
CA ALA A 97 -10.48 -16.51 -6.76
C ALA A 97 -10.28 -16.05 -8.21
N ILE A 98 -9.81 -14.81 -8.43
CA ILE A 98 -9.50 -14.28 -9.76
C ILE A 98 -8.15 -14.82 -10.24
N GLU A 99 -7.15 -14.80 -9.36
CA GLU A 99 -5.79 -15.24 -9.65
C GLU A 99 -5.29 -16.25 -8.61
N PRO A 100 -5.55 -17.56 -8.84
CA PRO A 100 -5.07 -18.61 -7.97
C PRO A 100 -3.56 -18.81 -8.11
N GLY A 101 -2.91 -19.17 -7.01
CA GLY A 101 -1.49 -19.54 -6.98
C GLY A 101 -0.52 -18.40 -6.65
N LEU A 102 -1.02 -17.18 -6.43
CA LEU A 102 -0.25 -16.11 -5.79
C LEU A 102 -0.54 -16.05 -4.29
N PRO A 103 0.47 -15.78 -3.45
CA PRO A 103 0.31 -15.68 -2.00
C PRO A 103 -0.26 -14.30 -1.61
N TRP A 104 -1.50 -14.03 -2.00
CA TRP A 104 -2.17 -12.75 -1.70
C TRP A 104 -2.28 -12.49 -0.20
N GLU A 105 -1.96 -11.27 0.22
CA GLU A 105 -2.22 -10.76 1.57
C GLU A 105 -2.90 -9.40 1.48
N ALA A 106 -4.24 -9.36 1.48
CA ALA A 106 -4.97 -8.10 1.50
C ALA A 106 -5.15 -7.60 2.95
N LYS A 107 -4.91 -6.30 3.15
CA LYS A 107 -5.03 -5.64 4.47
C LYS A 107 -5.71 -4.28 4.37
N ASN A 108 -6.83 -4.14 5.08
CA ASN A 108 -7.52 -2.86 5.18
C ASN A 108 -6.73 -1.89 6.06
N GLN A 109 -6.14 -0.89 5.43
CA GLN A 109 -5.33 0.12 6.09
C GLN A 109 -6.18 1.04 6.99
N ALA A 110 -7.46 1.23 6.68
CA ALA A 110 -8.36 1.99 7.54
C ALA A 110 -8.53 1.34 8.93
N ALA A 111 -8.41 0.01 9.01
CA ALA A 111 -8.64 -0.76 10.24
C ALA A 111 -7.38 -0.92 11.13
N VAL A 112 -6.19 -0.51 10.68
CA VAL A 112 -4.91 -0.78 11.36
C VAL A 112 -4.90 -0.33 12.81
N HIS A 113 -5.47 0.84 13.09
CA HIS A 113 -5.56 1.40 14.45
C HIS A 113 -6.36 0.53 15.44
N THR A 114 -7.22 -0.37 14.95
CA THR A 114 -8.07 -1.23 15.79
C THR A 114 -7.36 -2.48 16.31
N TRP A 115 -6.27 -2.90 15.67
CA TRP A 115 -5.61 -4.18 15.98
C TRP A 115 -4.08 -4.11 16.12
N TYR A 116 -3.42 -3.09 15.56
CA TYR A 116 -1.96 -3.04 15.49
C TYR A 116 -1.30 -3.02 16.88
N PRO A 117 -1.71 -2.16 17.83
CA PRO A 117 -1.10 -2.12 19.17
C PRO A 117 -1.31 -3.44 19.93
N GLN A 118 -2.45 -4.10 19.78
CA GLN A 118 -2.73 -5.38 20.44
C GLN A 118 -1.87 -6.51 19.85
N ARG A 119 -1.58 -6.46 18.55
CA ARG A 119 -0.79 -7.48 17.86
C ARG A 119 0.71 -7.33 18.08
N PHE A 120 1.22 -6.10 18.09
CA PHE A 120 2.65 -5.82 18.07
C PHE A 120 3.16 -5.08 19.31
N GLY A 121 2.27 -4.67 20.21
CA GLY A 121 2.60 -3.76 21.31
C GLY A 121 2.85 -2.33 20.83
N GLY A 122 3.31 -1.48 21.75
CA GLY A 122 3.67 -0.09 21.48
C GLY A 122 2.50 0.91 21.64
N PRO A 123 2.76 2.20 21.33
CA PRO A 123 1.75 3.24 21.46
C PRO A 123 0.59 3.05 20.47
N PRO A 124 -0.60 3.63 20.75
CA PRO A 124 -1.71 3.63 19.81
C PRO A 124 -1.30 4.16 18.44
N VAL A 125 -1.77 3.49 17.39
CA VAL A 125 -1.62 3.96 16.01
C VAL A 125 -2.84 4.82 15.70
N PRO A 126 -2.71 6.11 15.33
CA PRO A 126 -3.85 6.91 14.91
C PRO A 126 -4.54 6.32 13.66
N PRO A 127 -5.86 6.48 13.50
CA PRO A 127 -6.54 6.10 12.27
C PRO A 127 -5.93 6.82 11.07
N PHE A 128 -5.53 6.05 10.05
CA PHE A 128 -5.09 6.63 8.79
C PHE A 128 -6.28 7.20 8.01
N ARG A 129 -5.99 8.21 7.19
CA ARG A 129 -6.97 8.86 6.31
C ARG A 129 -6.84 8.45 4.85
N SER A 130 -5.77 7.75 4.49
CA SER A 130 -5.50 7.30 3.12
C SER A 130 -4.48 6.17 3.08
N ILE A 131 -4.33 5.53 1.91
CA ILE A 131 -3.23 4.62 1.62
C ILE A 131 -1.87 5.30 1.78
N ALA A 132 -1.72 6.54 1.32
CA ALA A 132 -0.45 7.24 1.41
C ALA A 132 0.03 7.43 2.86
N GLU A 133 -0.88 7.74 3.79
CA GLU A 133 -0.52 7.79 5.22
C GLU A 133 -0.11 6.41 5.73
N ALA A 134 -0.84 5.36 5.36
CA ALA A 134 -0.51 4.01 5.77
C ALA A 134 0.87 3.56 5.25
N VAL A 135 1.13 3.76 3.95
CA VAL A 135 2.40 3.45 3.28
C VAL A 135 3.56 4.26 3.88
N ALA A 136 3.35 5.53 4.22
CA ALA A 136 4.36 6.37 4.87
C ALA A 136 4.83 5.82 6.21
N THR A 137 4.04 4.96 6.84
CA THR A 137 4.37 4.38 8.14
C THR A 137 4.93 2.97 8.05
N ARG A 138 5.33 2.48 6.87
CA ARG A 138 5.94 1.14 6.75
C ARG A 138 7.25 1.05 7.54
N PRO A 139 7.63 -0.13 8.08
CA PRO A 139 8.80 -0.27 8.96
C PRO A 139 10.14 0.15 8.35
N GLU A 140 10.27 0.06 7.02
CA GLU A 140 11.48 0.43 6.29
C GLU A 140 11.13 1.32 5.10
N TYR A 141 12.01 2.26 4.74
CA TYR A 141 11.74 3.17 3.63
C TYR A 141 11.71 2.46 2.27
N VAL A 142 12.56 1.46 2.07
CA VAL A 142 12.51 0.55 0.91
C VAL A 142 11.16 -0.18 0.77
N THR A 143 10.41 -0.34 1.87
CA THR A 143 9.06 -0.92 1.87
C THR A 143 7.95 0.14 1.98
N ALA A 144 8.28 1.42 2.01
CA ALA A 144 7.32 2.53 2.03
C ALA A 144 6.94 2.97 0.61
N VAL A 145 6.69 1.99 -0.27
CA VAL A 145 6.30 2.19 -1.67
C VAL A 145 5.14 1.27 -2.01
N ALA A 146 4.15 1.79 -2.73
CA ALA A 146 3.06 1.01 -3.30
C ALA A 146 2.72 1.52 -4.72
N ILE A 147 2.14 0.65 -5.54
CA ILE A 147 1.72 0.96 -6.89
C ILE A 147 0.26 0.56 -7.12
N HIS A 148 -0.42 1.31 -7.98
CA HIS A 148 -1.81 1.07 -8.37
C HIS A 148 -1.94 1.19 -9.88
N LEU A 149 -2.79 0.36 -10.47
CA LEU A 149 -3.13 0.45 -11.88
C LEU A 149 -4.51 1.08 -12.01
N ASP A 150 -4.57 2.26 -12.59
CA ASP A 150 -5.82 2.97 -12.79
C ASP A 150 -6.64 2.39 -13.97
N PRO A 151 -7.88 2.86 -14.19
CA PRO A 151 -8.72 2.40 -15.29
C PRO A 151 -8.12 2.60 -16.69
N ASP A 152 -7.23 3.57 -16.86
CA ASP A 152 -6.58 3.91 -18.13
C ASP A 152 -5.26 3.14 -18.35
N ASN A 153 -4.94 2.20 -17.46
CA ASN A 153 -3.70 1.41 -17.42
C ASN A 153 -2.44 2.24 -17.12
N HIS A 154 -2.58 3.39 -16.46
CA HIS A 154 -1.44 4.10 -15.90
C HIS A 154 -1.09 3.55 -14.52
N ILE A 155 0.20 3.43 -14.27
CA ILE A 155 0.73 2.99 -12.98
C ILE A 155 0.95 4.23 -12.11
N ALA A 156 0.07 4.41 -11.14
CA ALA A 156 0.25 5.37 -10.07
C ALA A 156 1.27 4.82 -9.05
N VAL A 157 2.15 5.69 -8.56
CA VAL A 157 3.19 5.34 -7.58
C VAL A 157 2.94 6.15 -6.31
N CYS A 158 2.84 5.47 -5.17
CA CYS A 158 2.78 6.06 -3.85
C CYS A 158 4.12 5.82 -3.15
N ALA A 159 4.94 6.87 -3.06
CA ALA A 159 6.27 6.83 -2.45
C ALA A 159 6.47 8.07 -1.55
N PRO A 160 5.81 8.14 -0.39
CA PRO A 160 5.80 9.32 0.49
C PRO A 160 7.18 9.74 1.02
N HIS A 161 8.18 8.85 0.95
CA HIS A 161 9.56 9.11 1.34
C HIS A 161 10.53 9.10 0.15
N GLY A 162 10.02 9.16 -1.09
CA GLY A 162 10.81 8.99 -2.30
C GLY A 162 11.09 7.53 -2.65
N LEU A 163 11.85 7.32 -3.73
CA LEU A 163 12.16 6.00 -4.30
C LEU A 163 13.63 5.58 -4.16
N ASP A 164 14.50 6.47 -3.66
CA ASP A 164 15.95 6.23 -3.61
C ASP A 164 16.30 4.96 -2.83
N ASP A 165 15.73 4.75 -1.65
CA ASP A 165 16.02 3.54 -0.86
C ASP A 165 15.65 2.24 -1.59
N LEU A 166 14.57 2.28 -2.39
CA LEU A 166 14.16 1.15 -3.21
C LEU A 166 15.08 0.94 -4.41
N LEU A 167 15.37 1.99 -5.16
CA LEU A 167 16.10 1.90 -6.43
C LEU A 167 17.61 1.76 -6.25
N ASP A 168 18.16 2.31 -5.17
CA ASP A 168 19.59 2.34 -4.87
C ASP A 168 20.00 1.29 -3.83
N GLY A 169 19.17 0.29 -3.56
CA GLY A 169 19.58 -0.85 -2.72
C GLY A 169 19.77 -0.54 -1.24
N VAL A 170 19.17 0.53 -0.71
CA VAL A 170 19.39 0.98 0.67
C VAL A 170 18.30 0.44 1.61
N TRP A 171 18.71 -0.37 2.58
CA TRP A 171 17.81 -0.87 3.63
C TRP A 171 17.87 0.01 4.89
N ARG A 172 16.98 0.99 5.00
CA ARG A 172 16.95 1.93 6.13
C ARG A 172 15.66 1.84 6.96
N ARG A 173 15.80 1.99 8.28
CA ARG A 173 14.70 1.99 9.25
C ARG A 173 13.81 3.23 9.10
N ASN A 174 12.50 3.04 9.18
CA ASN A 174 11.56 4.12 9.43
C ASN A 174 11.29 4.26 10.95
N PRO A 175 11.83 5.32 11.60
CA PRO A 175 11.71 5.49 13.04
C PRO A 175 10.27 5.77 13.50
N THR A 176 9.37 6.18 12.60
CA THR A 176 7.95 6.41 12.91
C THR A 176 7.21 5.13 13.28
N ARG A 177 7.69 3.96 12.83
CA ARG A 177 6.95 2.69 12.97
C ARG A 177 7.63 1.66 13.85
N VAL A 178 8.95 1.54 13.79
CA VAL A 178 9.68 0.46 14.48
C VAL A 178 10.89 0.97 15.27
N SER A 179 11.11 0.32 16.42
CA SER A 179 12.32 0.50 17.21
C SER A 179 13.55 -0.04 16.47
N GLU A 180 14.74 0.39 16.88
CA GLU A 180 16.01 -0.14 16.34
C GLU A 180 16.08 -1.66 16.50
N GLN A 181 15.72 -2.18 17.68
CA GLN A 181 15.68 -3.62 17.94
C GLN A 181 14.77 -4.37 16.97
N THR A 182 13.56 -3.86 16.73
CA THR A 182 12.60 -4.48 15.80
C THR A 182 13.12 -4.45 14.37
N PHE A 183 13.79 -3.36 13.98
CA PHE A 183 14.42 -3.25 12.67
C PHE A 183 15.53 -4.29 12.48
N GLN A 184 16.44 -4.43 13.44
CA GLN A 184 17.51 -5.43 13.37
C GLN A 184 16.97 -6.86 13.27
N GLN A 185 15.90 -7.19 14.01
CA GLN A 185 15.22 -8.48 13.89
C GLN A 185 14.64 -8.71 12.49
N ARG A 186 14.09 -7.66 11.87
CA ARG A 186 13.54 -7.74 10.51
C ARG A 186 14.64 -7.90 9.47
N VAL A 187 15.75 -7.17 9.58
CA VAL A 187 16.93 -7.35 8.72
C VAL A 187 17.46 -8.78 8.83
N ALA A 188 17.62 -9.30 10.06
CA ALA A 188 18.06 -10.67 10.30
C ALA A 188 17.10 -11.72 9.72
N ARG A 189 15.78 -11.49 9.83
CA ARG A 189 14.76 -12.38 9.24
C ARG A 189 14.82 -12.40 7.71
N HIS A 190 15.08 -11.26 7.09
CA HIS A 190 15.04 -11.12 5.63
C HIS A 190 16.37 -11.43 4.94
N GLN A 191 17.48 -11.46 5.68
CA GLN A 191 18.82 -11.79 5.19
C GLN A 191 19.19 -11.11 3.86
N PRO A 192 19.04 -9.79 3.72
CA PRO A 192 19.23 -9.10 2.44
C PRO A 192 20.61 -9.35 1.82
N ALA A 193 21.67 -9.38 2.63
CA ALA A 193 23.03 -9.63 2.14
C ALA A 193 23.24 -11.03 1.56
N HIS A 194 22.43 -12.02 1.96
CA HIS A 194 22.46 -13.36 1.38
C HIS A 194 21.62 -13.42 0.10
N ARG A 195 20.46 -12.76 0.11
CA ARG A 195 19.49 -12.81 -0.98
C ARG A 195 19.87 -11.91 -2.17
N TRP A 196 20.57 -10.81 -1.91
CA TRP A 196 21.08 -9.85 -2.89
C TRP A 196 22.52 -9.45 -2.53
N PRO A 197 23.50 -10.33 -2.77
CA PRO A 197 24.88 -10.11 -2.35
C PRO A 197 25.51 -8.86 -2.99
N MET A 198 25.05 -8.46 -4.18
CA MET A 198 25.53 -7.25 -4.85
C MET A 198 24.95 -5.95 -4.26
N SER A 199 23.90 -6.01 -3.44
CA SER A 199 23.41 -4.83 -2.72
C SER A 199 24.17 -4.61 -1.41
N ALA A 200 24.89 -5.63 -0.90
CA ALA A 200 25.63 -5.57 0.36
C ALA A 200 26.91 -4.71 0.28
N SER A 201 27.35 -4.34 -0.92
CA SER A 201 28.40 -3.34 -1.14
C SER A 201 27.89 -1.90 -1.01
N LEU A 202 26.57 -1.70 -0.99
CA LEU A 202 25.94 -0.43 -0.66
C LEU A 202 25.71 -0.39 0.85
N PRO A 203 26.10 0.70 1.51
CA PRO A 203 26.23 0.67 2.94
C PRO A 203 24.84 0.57 3.59
N VAL A 204 24.61 -0.54 4.29
CA VAL A 204 23.58 -0.68 5.32
C VAL A 204 24.02 0.23 6.48
N PHE A 205 23.93 1.55 6.30
CA PHE A 205 24.34 2.49 7.33
C PHE A 205 23.22 2.61 8.37
N PRO A 206 23.52 2.36 9.66
CA PRO A 206 22.75 2.97 10.72
C PRO A 206 23.14 4.44 10.73
N GLN A 207 22.39 5.32 10.06
CA GLN A 207 22.58 6.74 10.35
C GLN A 207 21.98 7.03 11.72
N ALA A 208 22.87 7.09 12.71
CA ALA A 208 22.72 8.02 13.82
C ALA A 208 22.37 9.40 13.23
N GLY A 209 21.28 9.98 13.73
CA GLY A 209 20.61 11.11 13.11
C GLY A 209 21.55 12.28 12.79
N ARG A 210 21.45 12.80 11.57
CA ARG A 210 21.70 14.22 11.36
C ARG A 210 20.56 14.98 12.00
N ALA A 211 20.84 15.69 13.08
CA ALA A 211 19.94 16.70 13.62
C ALA A 211 19.73 17.77 12.54
N GLY A 212 18.64 17.65 11.77
CA GLY A 212 18.31 18.55 10.65
C GLY A 212 17.35 17.95 9.64
N ASP A 213 17.46 16.65 9.34
CA ASP A 213 16.61 15.99 8.34
C ASP A 213 15.34 15.43 9.00
N GLN A 214 14.47 16.31 9.47
CA GLN A 214 13.06 15.94 9.49
C GLN A 214 12.62 15.81 8.04
N VAL A 215 12.52 14.57 7.54
CA VAL A 215 11.73 14.28 6.35
C VAL A 215 10.29 14.61 6.74
N VAL A 216 9.91 15.87 6.59
CA VAL A 216 8.53 16.30 6.72
C VAL A 216 7.76 15.50 5.67
N PRO A 217 6.68 14.79 6.03
CA PRO A 217 5.86 14.10 5.06
C PRO A 217 5.44 15.11 4.00
N ARG A 218 6.02 15.02 2.79
CA ARG A 218 5.58 15.85 1.67
C ARG A 218 4.11 15.50 1.46
N ARG A 219 3.24 16.51 1.40
CA ARG A 219 1.81 16.30 1.14
C ARG A 219 1.67 15.62 -0.22
N TRP A 220 1.52 14.30 -0.22
CA TRP A 220 1.10 13.56 -1.39
C TRP A 220 -0.32 13.99 -1.73
N ALA A 221 -0.49 14.56 -2.93
CA ALA A 221 -1.78 14.74 -3.56
C ALA A 221 -1.79 13.81 -4.78
N PRO A 222 -2.70 12.83 -4.85
CA PRO A 222 -2.91 12.16 -6.13
C PRO A 222 -3.38 13.24 -7.12
N ALA A 223 -2.89 13.19 -8.36
CA ALA A 223 -3.63 13.84 -9.45
C ALA A 223 -5.07 13.33 -9.33
N ALA A 224 -6.04 14.23 -9.27
CA ALA A 224 -7.43 13.88 -9.04
C ALA A 224 -7.83 12.77 -10.03
N LEU A 225 -8.11 11.57 -9.52
CA LEU A 225 -8.58 10.45 -10.32
C LEU A 225 -9.87 10.89 -11.03
N PRO A 226 -9.89 11.02 -12.36
CA PRO A 226 -11.13 11.31 -13.05
C PRO A 226 -12.04 10.09 -12.87
N GLY A 227 -13.21 10.28 -12.24
CA GLY A 227 -14.26 9.26 -12.26
C GLY A 227 -14.60 8.57 -10.94
N LEU A 228 -14.07 8.99 -9.78
CA LEU A 228 -14.65 8.55 -8.49
C LEU A 228 -15.99 9.28 -8.25
N VAL A 229 -17.04 8.88 -8.97
CA VAL A 229 -18.40 9.31 -8.66
C VAL A 229 -18.73 8.74 -7.29
N ARG A 230 -18.87 9.62 -6.29
CA ARG A 230 -19.59 9.30 -5.05
C ARG A 230 -20.96 8.78 -5.47
N VAL A 231 -21.19 7.47 -5.38
CA VAL A 231 -22.54 6.93 -5.45
C VAL A 231 -23.26 7.37 -4.19
N SER A 232 -23.92 8.52 -4.27
CA SER A 232 -24.93 8.92 -3.30
C SER A 232 -26.02 7.86 -3.34
N ARG A 233 -26.09 7.02 -2.30
CA ARG A 233 -27.22 6.09 -2.13
C ARG A 233 -28.51 6.92 -2.05
N PRO A 234 -29.59 6.52 -2.74
CA PRO A 234 -30.88 7.16 -2.54
C PRO A 234 -31.34 6.94 -1.11
N ASP A 235 -31.86 8.01 -0.53
CA ASP A 235 -32.37 8.12 0.82
C ASP A 235 -33.41 7.01 1.06
N ARG A 236 -33.08 6.03 1.92
CA ARG A 236 -34.08 5.08 2.40
C ARG A 236 -34.94 5.81 3.42
N GLN A 237 -36.02 6.44 2.95
CA GLN A 237 -37.10 6.84 3.83
C GLN A 237 -37.62 5.61 4.59
N PRO A 238 -37.70 5.65 5.94
CA PRO A 238 -38.32 4.57 6.69
C PRO A 238 -39.82 4.56 6.37
N ARG A 239 -40.31 3.40 5.89
CA ARG A 239 -41.76 3.17 5.75
C ARG A 239 -42.42 3.35 7.12
N ARG A 240 -43.30 4.34 7.24
CA ARG A 240 -44.22 4.46 8.37
C ARG A 240 -45.07 3.20 8.43
N VAL A 241 -44.95 2.44 9.50
CA VAL A 241 -45.94 1.43 9.89
C VAL A 241 -47.15 2.21 10.40
N ASP A 242 -48.22 2.21 9.63
CA ASP A 242 -49.49 2.85 10.00
C ASP A 242 -50.14 2.02 11.12
N GLN A 243 -49.97 2.47 12.37
CA GLN A 243 -50.73 1.97 13.50
C GLN A 243 -52.11 2.64 13.50
N ARG A 244 -53.09 1.99 12.85
CA ARG A 244 -54.51 2.27 13.15
C ARG A 244 -55.06 1.25 14.13
N LEU A 245 -55.42 1.80 15.28
CA LEU A 245 -56.03 1.17 16.44
C LEU A 245 -57.44 0.62 16.15
N ARG A 246 -57.68 -0.50 16.83
CA ARG A 246 -58.93 -1.20 17.19
C ARG A 246 -60.20 -0.34 17.34
N ARG A 247 -61.35 -0.93 16.99
CA ARG A 247 -62.63 -1.01 17.77
C ARG A 247 -63.51 -2.12 17.15
N VAL A 248 -63.65 -3.28 17.78
CA VAL A 248 -64.76 -3.75 18.66
C VAL A 248 -66.08 -4.03 17.91
N SER A 249 -66.50 -5.30 17.89
CA SER A 249 -67.79 -5.79 18.46
C SER A 249 -68.09 -7.23 18.01
N THR A 250 -68.26 -8.12 19.00
CA THR A 250 -68.94 -9.42 18.89
C THR A 250 -70.27 -9.30 19.63
N PRO A 251 -71.34 -9.98 19.21
CA PRO A 251 -72.31 -10.59 20.12
C PRO A 251 -71.89 -12.02 20.50
#